data_AF-A0A9W3BBU3-F1
#
_entry.id   AF-A0A9W3BBU3-F1
#
_cell.length_a   1.000
_cell.length_b   1.000
_cell.length_c   1.000
_cell.angle_alpha   90.00
_cell.angle_beta   90.00
_cell.angle_gamma   90.00
#
_symmetry.space_group_name_H-M   'P 1'
#
loop_
_entity.id
_entity.type
_entity.pdbx_description
1 polymer ?
#
loop_
_entity_poly.entity_id
_entity_poly.type
_entity_poly.pdbx_seq_one_letter_code
_entity_poly.pdbx_strand_id
1 'polypeptide(L)'
;MKMTTVCPKPKQHGATLNSDYIIPASVVSDTCVKTQLKSNIKCYKRLVLSLSIFASLLCLVIITIIVISTTFQKNKGVSRLGTKPVACVICNKLSQNISGSEVFLNSLTREVSDGVELCCAYRGHQLSALLELILRLREKDSVPILVNSAVRVLFQHEGFEMDPLVEHVRGVEVLPDGLKIIHPGFYYVYSSIHFRPESPRPCKDFQYQTWNQYLEKKSPLDPAQSGCLLKVAHTCCDICTRDEETSYTGGVFYLDKNDVVQIAIDGFGLVNFRRDTSFVGLMMLSTGRSKQQ
;
A
#
# COMPACT_ATOMS: atom_id res chain seq x y z
N MET A 1 -12.03 -28.24 24.10
CA MET A 1 -13.42 -27.92 23.76
C MET A 1 -13.73 -28.62 22.44
N LYS A 2 -14.63 -29.61 22.44
CA LYS A 2 -14.92 -30.50 21.30
C LYS A 2 -15.97 -29.85 20.41
N MET A 3 -15.63 -29.56 19.15
CA MET A 3 -16.62 -29.22 18.11
C MET A 3 -16.80 -30.44 17.22
N THR A 4 -17.99 -31.04 17.28
CA THR A 4 -18.47 -32.09 16.37
C THR A 4 -19.33 -31.45 15.30
N THR A 5 -18.88 -31.51 14.05
CA THR A 5 -19.66 -31.18 12.85
C THR A 5 -20.17 -32.46 12.21
N VAL A 6 -21.50 -32.60 12.13
CA VAL A 6 -22.20 -33.63 11.36
C VAL A 6 -22.76 -32.96 10.11
N CYS A 7 -22.33 -33.42 8.93
CA CYS A 7 -22.93 -33.03 7.65
C CYS A 7 -23.62 -34.25 7.00
N PRO A 8 -24.82 -34.09 6.40
CA PRO A 8 -25.52 -35.17 5.71
C PRO A 8 -24.98 -35.39 4.30
N LYS A 9 -24.96 -36.67 3.87
CA LYS A 9 -24.58 -37.12 2.52
C LYS A 9 -25.62 -36.71 1.46
N PRO A 10 -25.22 -36.17 0.29
CA PRO A 10 -26.11 -36.06 -0.86
C PRO A 10 -26.12 -37.33 -1.71
N LYS A 11 -27.32 -37.64 -2.25
CA LYS A 11 -27.63 -38.74 -3.14
C LYS A 11 -26.91 -38.61 -4.48
N GLN A 12 -26.33 -39.71 -4.97
CA GLN A 12 -25.80 -39.82 -6.32
C GLN A 12 -26.95 -39.97 -7.33
N HIS A 13 -26.96 -39.13 -8.37
CA HIS A 13 -27.65 -39.38 -9.63
C HIS A 13 -26.61 -39.37 -10.74
N GLY A 14 -26.46 -40.52 -11.38
CA GLY A 14 -25.61 -40.69 -12.55
C GLY A 14 -26.26 -40.04 -13.77
N ALA A 15 -25.45 -39.35 -14.55
CA ALA A 15 -25.79 -38.95 -15.90
C ALA A 15 -24.60 -39.32 -16.81
N THR A 16 -24.88 -40.24 -17.72
CA THR A 16 -24.10 -40.66 -18.87
C THR A 16 -23.79 -39.48 -19.79
N LEU A 17 -22.52 -39.28 -20.15
CA LEU A 17 -22.08 -38.37 -21.21
C LEU A 17 -21.81 -39.20 -22.48
N ASN A 18 -22.57 -38.90 -23.53
CA ASN A 18 -22.40 -39.44 -24.86
C ASN A 18 -21.38 -38.63 -25.68
N SER A 19 -20.83 -39.36 -26.64
CA SER A 19 -19.77 -39.06 -27.60
C SER A 19 -20.08 -37.94 -28.60
N ASP A 20 -18.97 -37.48 -29.20
CA ASP A 20 -18.83 -36.91 -30.55
C ASP A 20 -19.28 -35.47 -30.82
N TYR A 21 -18.30 -34.56 -30.83
CA TYR A 21 -18.32 -33.46 -31.79
C TYR A 21 -16.90 -33.09 -32.26
N ILE A 22 -16.61 -33.45 -33.51
CA ILE A 22 -15.44 -33.08 -34.29
C ILE A 22 -15.72 -31.73 -34.94
N ILE A 23 -14.88 -30.71 -34.69
CA ILE A 23 -14.94 -29.41 -35.37
C ILE A 23 -13.77 -29.32 -36.35
N PRO A 24 -13.99 -28.92 -37.62
CA PRO A 24 -12.97 -28.91 -38.66
C PRO A 24 -12.05 -27.69 -38.56
N ALA A 25 -10.78 -27.90 -38.91
CA ALA A 25 -9.77 -26.87 -39.08
C ALA A 25 -10.13 -25.95 -40.27
N SER A 26 -10.32 -24.66 -39.99
CA SER A 26 -10.40 -23.63 -41.01
C SER A 26 -9.04 -22.98 -41.24
N VAL A 27 -8.67 -23.05 -42.52
CA VAL A 27 -7.55 -22.45 -43.24
C VAL A 27 -7.33 -20.98 -42.87
N VAL A 28 -6.14 -20.66 -42.38
CA VAL A 28 -5.65 -19.28 -42.19
C VAL A 28 -4.90 -18.86 -43.46
N SER A 29 -5.44 -17.85 -44.15
CA SER A 29 -4.83 -17.23 -45.33
C SER A 29 -3.74 -16.23 -44.94
N ASP A 30 -2.48 -16.60 -45.20
CA ASP A 30 -1.29 -15.77 -45.11
C ASP A 30 -1.11 -14.87 -46.35
N THR A 31 -1.87 -13.78 -46.48
CA THR A 31 -1.55 -12.74 -47.48
C THR A 31 -2.20 -11.39 -47.18
N CYS A 32 -1.84 -10.72 -46.07
CA CYS A 32 -2.09 -9.27 -45.94
C CYS A 32 -1.31 -8.56 -44.82
N VAL A 33 0.04 -8.65 -44.77
CA VAL A 33 0.82 -7.89 -43.75
C VAL A 33 2.06 -7.16 -44.30
N LYS A 34 2.45 -7.35 -45.57
CA LYS A 34 3.75 -6.86 -46.04
C LYS A 34 3.83 -5.40 -46.53
N THR A 35 2.75 -4.63 -46.52
CA THR A 35 2.74 -3.27 -47.13
C THR A 35 2.70 -2.10 -46.15
N GLN A 36 2.55 -2.31 -44.83
CA GLN A 36 2.49 -1.22 -43.84
C GLN A 36 3.81 -0.91 -43.11
N LEU A 37 4.87 -1.72 -43.29
CA LEU A 37 6.11 -1.55 -42.51
C LEU A 37 7.09 -0.49 -43.04
N LYS A 38 6.94 -0.02 -44.28
CA LYS A 38 7.89 0.93 -44.89
C LYS A 38 7.59 2.42 -44.63
N SER A 39 6.38 2.77 -44.16
CA SER A 39 6.01 4.17 -43.90
C SER A 39 6.45 4.67 -42.52
N ASN A 40 6.52 3.78 -41.51
CA ASN A 40 6.79 4.16 -40.13
C ASN A 40 8.27 4.45 -39.81
N ILE A 41 9.21 4.01 -40.65
CA ILE A 41 10.67 4.16 -40.40
C ILE A 41 11.12 5.62 -40.60
N LYS A 42 10.51 6.37 -41.52
CA LYS A 42 10.85 7.78 -41.75
C LYS A 42 10.39 8.69 -40.62
N CYS A 43 9.27 8.36 -39.99
CA CYS A 43 8.74 9.12 -38.86
C CYS A 43 9.59 8.91 -37.59
N TYR A 44 9.97 7.66 -37.31
CA TYR A 44 10.81 7.33 -36.16
C TYR A 44 12.18 8.00 -36.22
N LYS A 45 12.84 8.05 -37.38
CA LYS A 45 14.16 8.69 -37.52
C LYS A 45 14.12 10.19 -37.23
N ARG A 46 13.05 10.90 -37.62
CA ARG A 46 12.88 12.33 -37.32
C ARG A 46 12.60 12.57 -35.83
N LEU A 47 11.80 11.70 -35.21
CA LEU A 47 11.44 11.80 -33.79
C LEU A 47 12.63 11.51 -32.87
N VAL A 48 13.47 10.53 -33.22
CA VAL A 48 14.72 10.25 -32.48
C VAL A 48 15.71 11.41 -32.58
N LEU A 49 15.86 12.01 -33.76
CA LEU A 49 16.72 13.19 -33.94
C LEU A 49 16.23 14.38 -33.12
N SER A 50 14.91 14.65 -33.08
CA SER A 50 14.38 15.74 -32.28
C SER A 50 14.56 15.52 -30.78
N LEU A 51 14.35 14.30 -30.29
CA LEU A 51 14.56 13.96 -28.88
C LEU A 51 16.03 14.10 -28.47
N SER A 52 16.98 13.70 -29.32
CA SER A 52 18.40 13.84 -29.05
C SER A 52 18.85 15.30 -28.92
N ILE A 53 18.30 16.19 -29.75
CA ILE A 53 18.60 17.63 -29.69
C ILE A 53 18.04 18.23 -28.40
N PHE A 54 16.80 17.87 -28.04
CA PHE A 54 16.16 18.36 -26.83
C PHE A 54 16.90 17.90 -25.56
N ALA A 55 17.31 16.64 -25.51
CA ALA A 55 18.13 16.11 -24.42
C ALA A 55 19.45 16.86 -24.25
N SER A 56 20.13 17.18 -25.37
CA SER A 56 21.39 17.92 -25.36
C SER A 56 21.21 19.36 -24.84
N LEU A 57 20.12 20.04 -25.22
CA LEU A 57 19.78 21.37 -24.72
C LEU A 57 19.49 21.36 -23.21
N LEU A 58 18.73 20.37 -22.73
CA LEU A 58 18.46 20.21 -21.30
C LEU A 58 19.74 19.98 -20.50
N CYS A 59 20.67 19.15 -21.01
CA CYS A 59 21.96 18.95 -20.37
C CYS A 59 22.76 20.26 -20.22
N LEU A 60 22.77 21.12 -21.25
CA LEU A 60 23.44 22.42 -21.17
C LEU A 60 22.82 23.34 -20.12
N VAL A 61 21.49 23.38 -20.01
CA VAL A 61 20.78 24.18 -18.99
C VAL A 61 21.10 23.69 -17.57
N ILE A 62 21.17 22.37 -17.35
CA ILE A 62 21.52 21.83 -16.04
C ILE A 62 22.97 22.19 -15.67
N ILE A 63 23.90 22.08 -16.62
CA ILE A 63 25.30 22.44 -16.40
C ILE A 63 25.44 23.93 -16.05
N THR A 64 24.72 24.83 -16.73
CA THR A 64 24.77 26.26 -16.40
C THR A 64 24.22 26.55 -15.01
N ILE A 65 23.14 25.89 -14.58
CA ILE A 65 22.60 26.02 -13.21
C ILE A 65 23.62 25.54 -12.17
N ILE A 66 24.32 24.43 -12.43
CA ILE A 66 25.38 23.91 -11.54
C ILE A 66 26.56 24.89 -11.46
N VAL A 67 27.00 25.46 -12.58
CA VAL A 67 28.09 26.46 -12.58
C VAL A 67 27.69 27.74 -11.84
N ILE A 68 26.46 28.22 -12.04
CA ILE A 68 25.95 29.42 -11.34
C ILE A 68 25.83 29.15 -9.83
N SER A 69 25.30 28.00 -9.43
CA SER A 69 25.15 27.65 -8.01
C SER A 69 26.50 27.44 -7.31
N THR A 70 27.48 26.83 -7.98
CA THR A 70 28.84 26.64 -7.44
C THR A 70 29.63 27.94 -7.34
N THR A 71 29.50 28.85 -8.31
CA THR A 71 30.12 30.18 -8.24
C THR A 71 29.49 31.05 -7.16
N PHE A 72 28.17 30.97 -6.97
CA PHE A 72 27.47 31.68 -5.90
C PHE A 72 27.82 31.17 -4.49
N GLN A 73 28.06 29.87 -4.35
CA GLN A 73 28.54 29.28 -3.09
C GLN A 73 29.96 29.77 -2.72
N LYS A 74 30.83 29.96 -3.71
CA LYS A 74 32.24 30.36 -3.49
C LYS A 74 32.38 31.80 -2.98
N ASN A 75 31.38 32.66 -3.22
CA ASN A 75 31.39 34.08 -2.81
C ASN A 75 30.69 34.37 -1.48
N LYS A 76 30.25 33.37 -0.72
CA LYS A 76 29.68 33.56 0.64
C LYS A 76 30.67 33.25 1.78
N GLY A 77 31.97 33.24 1.48
CA GLY A 77 33.02 33.24 2.50
C GLY A 77 33.39 34.67 2.89
N VAL A 78 33.30 34.98 4.18
CA VAL A 78 33.76 36.22 4.84
C VAL A 78 32.73 37.34 4.93
N SER A 79 31.91 37.27 5.98
CA SER A 79 31.67 38.40 6.89
C SER A 79 31.15 37.86 8.23
N ARG A 80 32.02 37.84 9.24
CA ARG A 80 31.65 37.64 10.65
C ARG A 80 30.96 38.91 11.13
N LEU A 81 29.65 39.02 10.92
CA LEU A 81 28.80 40.00 11.56
C LEU A 81 27.55 39.26 12.02
N GLY A 82 27.24 39.31 13.32
CA GLY A 82 26.28 38.46 14.02
C GLY A 82 25.08 38.04 13.19
N THR A 83 25.18 36.89 12.55
CA THR A 83 24.09 36.32 11.75
C THR A 83 23.06 35.84 12.72
N LYS A 84 21.86 36.45 12.72
CA LYS A 84 20.74 35.95 13.50
C LYS A 84 20.45 34.49 13.12
N PRO A 85 20.11 33.63 14.09
CA PRO A 85 19.73 32.25 13.80
C PRO A 85 18.50 32.23 12.90
N VAL A 86 18.43 31.24 12.01
CA VAL A 86 17.26 31.03 11.14
C VAL A 86 16.08 30.52 11.97
N ALA A 87 16.35 29.63 12.93
CA ALA A 87 15.36 29.10 13.86
C ALA A 87 16.06 28.64 15.15
N CYS A 88 15.36 28.74 16.28
CA CYS A 88 15.79 28.23 17.58
C CYS A 88 14.61 27.56 18.29
N VAL A 89 14.89 26.50 19.04
CA VAL A 89 13.91 25.82 19.91
C VAL A 89 14.55 25.44 21.24
N ILE A 90 13.75 25.17 22.27
CA ILE A 90 14.27 24.78 23.59
C ILE A 90 14.91 23.38 23.51
N CYS A 91 16.19 23.25 23.84
CA CYS A 91 16.95 21.99 23.71
C CYS A 91 16.33 20.86 24.54
N ASN A 92 15.85 21.15 25.76
CA ASN A 92 15.21 20.15 26.62
C ASN A 92 13.93 19.55 26.02
N LYS A 93 13.27 20.23 25.09
CA LYS A 93 12.13 19.65 24.36
C LYS A 93 12.57 18.67 23.27
N LEU A 94 13.80 18.79 22.78
CA LEU A 94 14.35 17.92 21.74
C LEU A 94 15.03 16.66 22.30
N SER A 95 15.57 16.71 23.52
CA SER A 95 16.34 15.62 24.11
C SER A 95 15.51 14.57 24.85
N GLN A 96 14.23 14.82 25.11
CA GLN A 96 13.40 13.88 25.86
C GLN A 96 13.08 12.62 25.03
N ASN A 97 13.69 11.50 25.42
CA ASN A 97 13.28 10.13 25.07
C ASN A 97 13.45 9.71 23.58
N ILE A 98 14.41 10.27 22.84
CA ILE A 98 14.74 9.78 21.48
C ILE A 98 16.13 9.12 21.49
N SER A 99 16.15 7.79 21.50
CA SER A 99 17.39 7.01 21.30
C SER A 99 17.99 7.35 19.93
N GLY A 100 19.25 7.80 19.91
CA GLY A 100 19.96 8.20 18.69
C GLY A 100 19.80 9.67 18.26
N SER A 101 19.14 10.51 19.05
CA SER A 101 19.02 11.96 18.78
C SER A 101 20.33 12.74 18.94
N GLU A 102 21.35 12.17 19.59
CA GLU A 102 22.63 12.83 19.87
C GLU A 102 23.34 13.30 18.60
N VAL A 103 23.28 12.52 17.51
CA VAL A 103 23.92 12.86 16.23
C VAL A 103 23.34 14.16 15.66
N PHE A 104 22.03 14.32 15.75
CA PHE A 104 21.33 15.51 15.24
C PHE A 104 21.47 16.69 16.19
N LEU A 105 21.39 16.48 17.51
CA LEU A 105 21.60 17.53 18.51
C LEU A 105 23.02 18.11 18.44
N ASN A 106 24.02 17.28 18.16
CA ASN A 106 25.41 17.71 18.00
C ASN A 106 25.63 18.56 16.74
N SER A 107 24.70 18.54 15.79
CA SER A 107 24.76 19.40 14.61
C SER A 107 24.18 20.81 14.84
N LEU A 108 23.43 21.01 15.93
CA LEU A 108 22.81 22.29 16.29
C LEU A 108 23.74 23.12 17.21
N THR A 109 23.65 24.44 17.08
CA THR A 109 24.38 25.34 17.97
C THR A 109 23.56 25.55 19.24
N ARG A 110 24.17 25.33 20.41
CA ARG A 110 23.52 25.57 21.71
C ARG A 110 23.80 26.99 22.18
N GLU A 111 22.75 27.69 22.59
CA GLU A 111 22.82 29.06 23.11
C GLU A 111 21.96 29.19 24.34
N VAL A 112 22.33 30.08 25.26
CA VAL A 112 21.54 30.34 26.46
C VAL A 112 20.96 31.74 26.32
N SER A 113 19.64 31.83 26.20
CA SER A 113 18.90 33.10 26.24
C SER A 113 17.95 33.05 27.42
N ASP A 114 17.99 34.06 28.28
CA ASP A 114 17.10 34.20 29.45
C ASP A 114 17.12 32.97 30.38
N GLY A 115 18.29 32.34 30.53
CA GLY A 115 18.48 31.14 31.37
C GLY A 115 17.92 29.84 30.76
N VAL A 116 17.45 29.87 29.51
CA VAL A 116 16.96 28.69 28.78
C VAL A 116 17.95 28.28 27.71
N GLU A 117 18.33 27.00 27.69
CA GLU A 117 19.17 26.42 26.63
C GLU A 117 18.34 26.22 25.35
N LEU A 118 18.72 26.95 24.31
CA LEU A 118 18.15 26.94 22.97
C LEU A 118 19.09 26.21 21.99
N CYS A 119 18.51 25.39 21.13
CA CYS A 119 19.17 24.68 20.06
C CYS A 119 18.81 25.39 18.76
N CYS A 120 19.80 26.07 18.18
CA CYS A 120 19.64 27.00 17.07
C CYS A 120 20.28 26.48 15.78
N ALA A 121 19.62 26.79 14.66
CA ALA A 121 20.09 26.52 13.32
C ALA A 121 20.50 27.82 12.61
N TYR A 122 21.77 27.92 12.24
CA TYR A 122 22.35 29.06 11.51
C TYR A 122 22.51 28.78 10.02
N ARG A 123 22.59 27.50 9.65
CA ARG A 123 22.88 27.04 8.28
C ARG A 123 21.87 26.00 7.83
N GLY A 124 21.78 25.78 6.52
CA GLY A 124 20.81 24.85 5.91
C GLY A 124 20.89 23.42 6.47
N HIS A 125 22.09 22.88 6.72
CA HIS A 125 22.23 21.54 7.29
C HIS A 125 21.72 21.46 8.74
N GLN A 126 21.95 22.51 9.54
CA GLN A 126 21.43 22.58 10.92
C GLN A 126 19.91 22.70 10.92
N LEU A 127 19.33 23.45 9.98
CA LEU A 127 17.87 23.57 9.85
C LEU A 127 17.24 22.22 9.46
N SER A 128 17.87 21.46 8.58
CA SER A 128 17.42 20.11 8.21
C SER A 128 17.42 19.18 9.41
N ALA A 129 18.50 19.18 10.20
CA ALA A 129 18.59 18.37 11.42
C ALA A 129 17.55 18.78 12.47
N LEU A 130 17.32 20.09 12.64
CA LEU A 130 16.29 20.61 13.54
C LEU A 130 14.89 20.19 13.10
N LEU A 131 14.58 20.28 11.81
CA LEU A 131 13.28 19.86 11.27
C LEU A 131 13.05 18.35 11.44
N GLU A 132 14.07 17.53 11.18
CA GLU A 132 13.98 16.08 11.37
C GLU A 132 13.71 15.71 12.84
N LEU A 133 14.36 16.38 13.79
CA LEU A 133 14.07 16.21 15.22
C LEU A 133 12.62 16.58 15.57
N ILE A 134 12.09 17.68 15.02
CA ILE A 134 10.71 18.12 15.23
C ILE A 134 9.71 17.12 14.63
N LEU A 135 10.00 16.57 13.45
CA LEU A 135 9.14 15.57 12.81
C LEU A 135 9.07 14.29 13.63
N ARG A 136 10.20 13.80 14.15
CA ARG A 136 10.25 12.61 15.03
C ARG A 136 9.52 12.84 16.36
N LEU A 137 9.59 14.05 16.92
CA LEU A 137 8.80 14.40 18.11
C LEU A 137 7.30 14.39 17.82
N ARG A 138 6.90 14.91 16.66
CA ARG A 138 5.49 14.95 16.26
C ARG A 138 4.92 13.56 16.03
N GLU A 139 5.70 12.66 15.44
CA GLU A 139 5.33 11.25 15.24
C GLU A 139 5.11 10.53 16.58
N LYS A 140 5.87 10.91 17.62
CA LYS A 140 5.74 10.34 18.96
C LYS A 140 4.52 10.84 19.75
N ASP A 141 4.12 12.09 19.54
CA ASP A 141 2.97 12.71 20.21
C ASP A 141 1.66 12.52 19.44
N SER A 142 1.71 12.19 18.14
CA SER A 142 0.53 11.74 17.42
C SER A 142 0.15 10.35 17.89
N VAL A 143 -0.80 10.27 18.83
CA VAL A 143 -1.64 9.08 18.96
C VAL A 143 -2.15 8.77 17.54
N PRO A 144 -1.92 7.55 17.00
CA PRO A 144 -2.48 7.21 15.70
C PRO A 144 -3.97 7.55 15.76
N ILE A 145 -4.44 8.35 14.80
CA ILE A 145 -5.86 8.69 14.73
C ILE A 145 -6.57 7.37 14.40
N LEU A 146 -6.99 6.68 15.46
CA LEU A 146 -7.78 5.47 15.40
C LEU A 146 -9.18 5.91 15.01
N VAL A 147 -9.40 6.04 13.71
CA VAL A 147 -10.75 6.25 13.20
C VAL A 147 -11.53 4.98 13.56
N ASN A 148 -12.54 5.13 14.43
CA ASN A 148 -13.42 4.05 14.89
C ASN A 148 -14.41 3.58 13.79
N SER A 149 -14.06 3.79 12.53
CA SER A 149 -14.83 3.31 11.40
C SER A 149 -13.96 2.31 10.64
N ALA A 150 -14.50 1.11 10.42
CA ALA A 150 -13.90 0.13 9.52
C ALA A 150 -13.59 0.81 8.18
N VAL A 151 -12.31 0.90 7.83
CA VAL A 151 -11.89 1.45 6.55
C VAL A 151 -11.92 0.30 5.55
N ARG A 152 -12.64 0.48 4.45
CA ARG A 152 -12.58 -0.45 3.33
C ARG A 152 -11.28 -0.22 2.58
N VAL A 153 -10.54 -1.29 2.39
CA VAL A 153 -9.21 -1.25 1.81
C VAL A 153 -9.13 -2.26 0.69
N LEU A 154 -8.70 -1.76 -0.46
CA LEU A 154 -8.09 -2.61 -1.46
C LEU A 154 -6.57 -2.48 -1.31
N PHE A 155 -5.90 -3.61 -1.22
CA PHE A 155 -4.44 -3.66 -1.38
C PHE A 155 -4.13 -3.12 -2.77
N GLN A 156 -3.36 -2.03 -2.82
CA GLN A 156 -2.97 -1.39 -4.07
C GLN A 156 -2.31 -2.44 -4.95
N HIS A 157 -3.00 -2.83 -6.03
CA HIS A 157 -2.39 -3.67 -7.04
C HIS A 157 -1.37 -2.80 -7.76
N GLU A 158 -0.11 -2.94 -7.36
CA GLU A 158 0.99 -2.29 -8.05
C GLU A 158 1.21 -3.06 -9.34
N GLY A 159 0.43 -2.73 -10.38
CA GLY A 159 0.45 -3.35 -11.71
C GLY A 159 1.78 -3.20 -12.49
N PHE A 160 2.90 -3.07 -11.79
CA PHE A 160 4.25 -3.13 -12.32
C PHE A 160 4.78 -4.56 -12.15
N GLU A 161 5.07 -5.18 -13.30
CA GLU A 161 5.94 -6.33 -13.67
C GLU A 161 7.02 -6.89 -12.71
N MET A 162 6.98 -6.66 -11.39
CA MET A 162 8.14 -6.93 -10.53
C MET A 162 8.14 -8.29 -9.83
N ASP A 163 7.03 -9.03 -9.76
CA ASP A 163 7.08 -10.49 -9.52
C ASP A 163 5.71 -11.16 -9.82
N PRO A 164 5.56 -11.92 -10.92
CA PRO A 164 4.31 -12.62 -11.24
C PRO A 164 3.95 -13.73 -10.22
N LEU A 165 4.85 -14.06 -9.29
CA LEU A 165 4.61 -15.06 -8.24
C LEU A 165 3.86 -14.49 -7.03
N VAL A 166 3.89 -13.18 -6.81
CA VAL A 166 3.37 -12.56 -5.58
C VAL A 166 2.00 -11.93 -5.79
N GLU A 167 1.77 -11.26 -6.94
CA GLU A 167 0.48 -10.66 -7.28
C GLU A 167 0.05 -11.08 -8.68
N HIS A 168 -1.11 -11.71 -8.78
CA HIS A 168 -1.68 -12.09 -10.07
C HIS A 168 -3.20 -12.00 -10.03
N VAL A 169 -3.79 -11.62 -11.17
CA VAL A 169 -5.23 -11.46 -11.31
C VAL A 169 -5.67 -12.17 -12.57
N ARG A 170 -6.60 -13.12 -12.43
CA ARG A 170 -7.23 -13.85 -13.55
C ARG A 170 -8.69 -14.11 -13.24
N GLY A 171 -9.58 -13.82 -14.19
CA GLY A 171 -11.01 -14.15 -14.06
C GLY A 171 -11.80 -13.32 -13.04
N VAL A 172 -11.23 -12.20 -12.57
CA VAL A 172 -11.89 -11.18 -11.73
C VAL A 172 -11.50 -9.78 -12.18
N GLU A 173 -12.33 -8.80 -11.86
CA GLU A 173 -12.08 -7.37 -12.11
C GLU A 173 -11.65 -6.70 -10.79
N VAL A 174 -10.53 -5.98 -10.80
CA VAL A 174 -10.03 -5.26 -9.61
C VAL A 174 -10.65 -3.88 -9.57
N LEU A 175 -11.42 -3.58 -8.52
CA LEU A 175 -12.03 -2.29 -8.25
C LEU A 175 -11.30 -1.60 -7.10
N PRO A 176 -11.37 -0.26 -6.96
CA PRO A 176 -10.71 0.48 -5.86
C PRO A 176 -11.11 0.02 -4.45
N ASP A 177 -12.28 -0.63 -4.30
CA ASP A 177 -12.83 -1.08 -3.03
C ASP A 177 -12.94 -2.62 -2.92
N GLY A 178 -12.56 -3.40 -3.94
CA GLY A 178 -12.65 -4.86 -3.86
C GLY A 178 -12.39 -5.63 -5.16
N LEU A 179 -12.67 -6.93 -5.11
CA LEU A 179 -12.53 -7.87 -6.23
C LEU A 179 -13.92 -8.24 -6.75
N LYS A 180 -14.23 -7.84 -7.98
CA LYS A 180 -15.51 -8.12 -8.63
C LYS A 180 -15.49 -9.44 -9.39
N ILE A 181 -16.50 -10.24 -9.12
CA ILE A 181 -16.66 -11.59 -9.67
C ILE A 181 -17.24 -11.54 -11.08
N ILE A 182 -16.51 -12.12 -12.04
CA ILE A 182 -16.92 -12.17 -13.46
C ILE A 182 -17.73 -13.46 -13.73
N HIS A 183 -17.35 -14.56 -13.09
CA HIS A 183 -17.96 -15.88 -13.29
C HIS A 183 -18.59 -16.38 -11.98
N PRO A 184 -19.88 -16.76 -11.97
CA PRO A 184 -20.51 -17.24 -10.75
C PRO A 184 -19.93 -18.61 -10.34
N GLY A 185 -19.81 -18.87 -9.04
CA GLY A 185 -19.34 -20.16 -8.54
C GLY A 185 -18.92 -20.17 -7.08
N PHE A 186 -18.32 -21.29 -6.67
CA PHE A 186 -17.72 -21.43 -5.35
C PHE A 186 -16.29 -20.93 -5.39
N TYR A 187 -15.98 -19.98 -4.53
CA TYR A 187 -14.66 -19.37 -4.38
C TYR A 187 -14.14 -19.66 -2.98
N TYR A 188 -12.88 -20.10 -2.87
CA TYR A 188 -12.14 -19.98 -1.63
C TYR A 188 -11.57 -18.57 -1.57
N VAL A 189 -12.02 -17.79 -0.58
CA VAL A 189 -11.58 -16.43 -0.34
C VAL A 189 -10.75 -16.42 0.94
N TYR A 190 -9.61 -15.75 0.92
CA TYR A 190 -8.71 -15.66 2.07
C TYR A 190 -8.09 -14.28 2.20
N SER A 191 -7.69 -13.93 3.41
CA SER A 191 -6.98 -12.68 3.70
C SER A 191 -6.10 -12.82 4.92
N SER A 192 -4.97 -12.12 4.89
CA SER A 192 -3.98 -12.02 5.96
C SER A 192 -3.77 -10.54 6.24
N ILE A 193 -3.88 -10.11 7.50
CA ILE A 193 -3.64 -8.71 7.92
C ILE A 193 -2.65 -8.71 9.07
N HIS A 194 -1.54 -8.01 8.90
CA HIS A 194 -0.54 -7.84 9.94
C HIS A 194 -0.80 -6.57 10.74
N PHE A 195 -1.26 -6.73 11.98
CA PHE A 195 -1.37 -5.65 12.95
C PHE A 195 -0.03 -5.44 13.64
N ARG A 196 0.51 -4.23 13.49
CA ARG A 196 1.76 -3.78 14.09
C ARG A 196 1.59 -2.34 14.55
N PRO A 197 1.00 -2.10 15.73
CA PRO A 197 1.01 -0.79 16.35
C PRO A 197 2.45 -0.33 16.62
N GLU A 198 3.00 0.54 15.76
CA GLU A 198 4.29 1.18 16.00
C GLU A 198 4.11 2.31 17.03
N SER A 199 3.97 1.92 18.30
CA SER A 199 3.77 2.84 19.42
C SER A 199 4.77 2.57 20.54
N PRO A 200 5.37 3.61 21.15
CA PRO A 200 6.19 3.44 22.34
C PRO A 200 5.34 3.17 23.60
N ARG A 201 4.00 3.28 23.49
CA ARG A 201 3.07 3.07 24.61
C ARG A 201 2.52 1.65 24.59
N PRO A 202 2.31 1.03 25.77
CA PRO A 202 1.68 -0.27 25.85
C PRO A 202 0.22 -0.21 25.36
N CYS A 203 -0.28 -1.35 24.90
CA CYS A 203 -1.59 -1.44 24.28
C CYS A 203 -2.75 -1.03 25.22
N LYS A 204 -2.57 -1.18 26.54
CA LYS A 204 -3.53 -0.72 27.55
C LYS A 204 -3.87 0.77 27.47
N ASP A 205 -2.93 1.57 26.94
CA ASP A 205 -3.08 3.02 26.83
C ASP A 205 -3.82 3.43 25.54
N PHE A 206 -4.12 2.47 24.66
CA PHE A 206 -4.86 2.74 23.44
C PHE A 206 -6.34 2.82 23.75
N GLN A 207 -7.05 3.70 23.02
CA GLN A 207 -8.50 3.82 23.15
C GLN A 207 -9.23 2.51 22.82
N TYR A 208 -8.68 1.73 21.88
CA TYR A 208 -9.22 0.45 21.45
C TYR A 208 -8.10 -0.59 21.43
N GLN A 209 -8.36 -1.71 22.07
CA GLN A 209 -7.43 -2.84 22.19
C GLN A 209 -7.82 -4.01 21.30
N THR A 210 -9.02 -3.96 20.70
CA THR A 210 -9.48 -5.00 19.77
C THR A 210 -9.66 -4.40 18.39
N TRP A 211 -9.02 -4.99 17.40
CA TRP A 211 -9.10 -4.61 16.00
C TRP A 211 -9.65 -5.77 15.20
N ASN A 212 -10.52 -5.46 14.26
CA ASN A 212 -11.20 -6.47 13.48
C ASN A 212 -10.82 -6.37 12.02
N GLN A 213 -10.77 -7.52 11.38
CA GLN A 213 -10.73 -7.70 9.95
C GLN A 213 -12.03 -8.35 9.52
N TYR A 214 -12.68 -7.74 8.53
CA TYR A 214 -13.92 -8.23 7.94
C TYR A 214 -13.69 -8.57 6.47
N LEU A 215 -14.06 -9.79 6.11
CA LEU A 215 -14.26 -10.21 4.73
C LEU A 215 -15.73 -9.95 4.40
N GLU A 216 -16.04 -9.00 3.53
CA GLU A 216 -17.41 -8.64 3.19
C GLU A 216 -17.74 -8.96 1.73
N LYS A 217 -19.01 -9.26 1.49
CA LYS A 217 -19.61 -9.36 0.16
C LYS A 217 -20.56 -8.20 -0.06
N LYS A 218 -20.45 -7.58 -1.22
CA LYS A 218 -21.43 -6.62 -1.75
C LYS A 218 -22.05 -7.22 -2.99
N SER A 219 -23.37 -7.39 -2.97
CA SER A 219 -24.18 -7.93 -4.06
C SER A 219 -25.05 -6.81 -4.64
N PRO A 220 -24.63 -6.11 -5.71
CA PRO A 220 -25.35 -4.96 -6.24
C PRO A 220 -26.76 -5.30 -6.75
N LEU A 221 -26.96 -6.53 -7.22
CA LEU A 221 -28.23 -7.01 -7.76
C LEU A 221 -29.17 -7.54 -6.67
N ASP A 222 -28.63 -7.94 -5.52
CA ASP A 222 -29.40 -8.43 -4.38
C ASP A 222 -28.77 -7.90 -3.07
N PRO A 223 -29.08 -6.65 -2.69
CA PRO A 223 -28.49 -6.03 -1.51
C PRO A 223 -28.74 -6.81 -0.22
N ALA A 224 -29.82 -7.60 -0.14
CA ALA A 224 -30.13 -8.44 1.02
C ALA A 224 -29.13 -9.58 1.23
N GLN A 225 -28.39 -9.97 0.18
CA GLN A 225 -27.28 -10.92 0.28
C GLN A 225 -25.92 -10.28 0.54
N SER A 226 -25.85 -8.94 0.61
CA SER A 226 -24.62 -8.26 1.02
C SER A 226 -24.40 -8.42 2.52
N GLY A 227 -23.15 -8.48 2.96
CA GLY A 227 -22.83 -8.55 4.38
C GLY A 227 -21.45 -9.11 4.67
N CYS A 228 -21.18 -9.30 5.95
CA CYS A 228 -19.94 -9.91 6.44
C CYS A 228 -19.98 -11.42 6.19
N LEU A 229 -18.97 -11.93 5.48
CA LEU A 229 -18.73 -13.35 5.25
C LEU A 229 -17.88 -13.96 6.36
N LEU A 230 -16.79 -13.29 6.72
CA LEU A 230 -15.89 -13.69 7.81
C LEU A 230 -15.49 -12.48 8.63
N LYS A 231 -15.34 -12.71 9.93
CA LYS A 231 -14.80 -11.73 10.87
C LYS A 231 -13.71 -12.39 11.69
N VAL A 232 -12.57 -11.73 11.81
CA VAL A 232 -11.53 -12.06 12.79
C VAL A 232 -11.28 -10.85 13.64
N ALA A 233 -11.09 -11.08 14.94
CA ALA A 233 -10.75 -10.06 15.91
C ALA A 233 -9.37 -10.40 16.48
N HIS A 234 -8.50 -9.40 16.53
CA HIS A 234 -7.26 -9.43 17.28
C HIS A 234 -7.42 -8.53 18.49
N THR A 235 -7.09 -9.04 19.68
CA THR A 235 -7.06 -8.26 20.91
C THR A 235 -5.63 -8.19 21.38
N CYS A 236 -5.08 -6.98 21.45
CA CYS A 236 -3.69 -6.80 21.80
C CYS A 236 -3.41 -7.01 23.27
N CYS A 237 -2.17 -7.40 23.55
CA CYS A 237 -1.68 -7.59 24.91
C CYS A 237 -1.49 -6.24 25.65
N ASP A 238 -2.18 -6.07 26.78
CA ASP A 238 -2.19 -4.83 27.57
C ASP A 238 -0.80 -4.30 27.95
N ILE A 239 0.13 -5.18 28.32
CA ILE A 239 1.46 -4.83 28.83
C ILE A 239 2.56 -4.92 27.76
N CYS A 240 2.23 -5.43 26.57
CA CYS A 240 3.20 -5.62 25.51
C CYS A 240 3.48 -4.28 24.85
N THR A 241 4.76 -3.94 24.74
CA THR A 241 5.25 -2.75 24.02
C THR A 241 5.46 -3.03 22.53
N ARG A 242 5.40 -4.30 22.13
CA ARG A 242 5.42 -4.78 20.75
C ARG A 242 4.47 -5.95 20.63
N ASP A 243 3.29 -5.68 20.10
CA ASP A 243 2.31 -6.69 19.75
C ASP A 243 2.32 -6.78 18.22
N GLU A 244 2.88 -7.86 17.69
CA GLU A 244 3.00 -8.09 16.25
C GLU A 244 2.25 -9.38 15.93
N GLU A 245 1.06 -9.26 15.36
CA GLU A 245 0.19 -10.40 15.13
C GLU A 245 -0.44 -10.36 13.73
N THR A 246 -0.56 -11.54 13.14
CA THR A 246 -1.15 -11.72 11.80
C THR A 246 -2.51 -12.37 11.92
N SER A 247 -3.55 -11.63 11.57
CA SER A 247 -4.91 -12.16 11.46
C SER A 247 -5.08 -12.80 10.08
N TYR A 248 -5.11 -14.14 10.04
CA TYR A 248 -5.42 -14.90 8.84
C TYR A 248 -6.83 -15.47 8.91
N THR A 249 -7.58 -15.37 7.81
CA THR A 249 -8.89 -16.00 7.67
C THR A 249 -9.16 -16.43 6.25
N GLY A 250 -9.98 -17.47 6.09
CA GLY A 250 -10.44 -17.89 4.78
C GLY A 250 -11.62 -18.86 4.85
N GLY A 251 -12.39 -18.91 3.77
CA GLY A 251 -13.61 -19.70 3.69
C GLY A 251 -14.09 -19.89 2.25
N VAL A 252 -14.99 -20.85 2.06
CA VAL A 252 -15.59 -21.13 0.74
C VAL A 252 -16.98 -20.50 0.69
N PHE A 253 -17.20 -19.64 -0.31
CA PHE A 253 -18.45 -18.94 -0.51
C PHE A 253 -18.93 -19.10 -1.95
N TYR A 254 -20.24 -19.21 -2.11
CA TYR A 254 -20.83 -19.03 -3.43
C TYR A 254 -20.95 -17.54 -3.72
N LEU A 255 -20.38 -17.10 -4.84
CA LEU A 255 -20.41 -15.72 -5.30
C LEU A 255 -21.06 -15.65 -6.68
N ASP A 256 -22.00 -14.72 -6.84
CA ASP A 256 -22.68 -14.47 -8.09
C ASP A 256 -21.88 -13.51 -8.98
N LYS A 257 -22.22 -13.49 -10.27
CA LYS A 257 -21.66 -12.50 -11.20
C LYS A 257 -21.99 -11.09 -10.71
N ASN A 258 -20.99 -10.21 -10.73
CA ASN A 258 -21.01 -8.84 -10.23
C ASN A 258 -21.02 -8.69 -8.70
N ASP A 259 -20.96 -9.77 -7.93
CA ASP A 259 -20.62 -9.65 -6.51
C ASP A 259 -19.21 -9.04 -6.37
N VAL A 260 -19.01 -8.24 -5.32
CA VAL A 260 -17.72 -7.63 -4.97
C VAL A 260 -17.30 -8.14 -3.60
N VAL A 261 -16.12 -8.73 -3.53
CA VAL A 261 -15.48 -9.14 -2.27
C VAL A 261 -14.57 -8.01 -1.82
N GLN A 262 -14.75 -7.53 -0.59
CA GLN A 262 -14.00 -6.41 -0.04
C GLN A 262 -13.45 -6.74 1.35
N ILE A 263 -12.36 -6.09 1.73
CA ILE A 263 -11.80 -6.16 3.08
C ILE A 263 -12.10 -4.85 3.80
N ALA A 264 -12.63 -4.94 5.01
CA ALA A 264 -12.75 -3.81 5.92
C ALA A 264 -11.91 -4.07 7.19
N ILE A 265 -11.22 -3.05 7.67
CA ILE A 265 -10.32 -3.17 8.82
C ILE A 265 -10.59 -2.05 9.82
N ASP A 266 -10.72 -2.41 11.10
CA ASP A 266 -10.69 -1.46 12.21
C ASP A 266 -9.23 -1.18 12.59
N GLY A 267 -8.92 0.05 12.99
CA GLY A 267 -7.54 0.39 13.38
C GLY A 267 -6.56 0.39 12.19
N PHE A 268 -7.01 0.82 11.01
CA PHE A 268 -6.21 0.89 9.77
C PHE A 268 -4.80 1.49 9.96
N GLY A 269 -4.65 2.52 10.81
CA GLY A 269 -3.36 3.13 11.11
C GLY A 269 -2.36 2.25 11.89
N LEU A 270 -2.77 1.05 12.30
CA LEU A 270 -1.95 0.05 12.97
C LEU A 270 -1.58 -1.12 12.06
N VAL A 271 -2.06 -1.12 10.81
CA VAL A 271 -1.81 -2.22 9.86
C VAL A 271 -0.51 -1.96 9.12
N ASN A 272 0.34 -2.98 9.07
CA ASN A 272 1.55 -2.95 8.26
C ASN A 272 1.28 -3.53 6.86
N PHE A 273 1.25 -2.67 5.84
CA PHE A 273 0.93 -3.05 4.46
C PHE A 273 2.16 -3.53 3.69
N ARG A 274 2.75 -4.66 4.12
CA ARG A 274 3.76 -5.37 3.32
C ARG A 274 3.14 -6.53 2.55
N ARG A 275 3.59 -6.74 1.32
CA ARG A 275 3.07 -7.77 0.39
C ARG A 275 3.20 -9.20 0.92
N ASP A 276 4.18 -9.45 1.79
CA ASP A 276 4.46 -10.76 2.37
C ASP A 276 3.63 -11.06 3.64
N THR A 277 3.01 -10.05 4.26
CA THR A 277 2.27 -10.22 5.52
C THR A 277 0.79 -9.84 5.42
N SER A 278 0.48 -8.85 4.58
CA SER A 278 -0.86 -8.27 4.45
C SER A 278 -1.35 -8.37 3.00
N PHE A 279 -2.29 -9.27 2.75
CA PHE A 279 -2.77 -9.60 1.41
C PHE A 279 -4.20 -10.15 1.44
N VAL A 280 -4.86 -10.12 0.28
CA VAL A 280 -6.16 -10.74 0.03
C VAL A 280 -6.09 -11.54 -1.27
N GLY A 281 -6.78 -12.67 -1.31
CA GLY A 281 -6.86 -13.47 -2.51
C GLY A 281 -8.15 -14.28 -2.58
N LEU A 282 -8.43 -14.76 -3.78
CA LEU A 282 -9.51 -15.71 -4.03
C LEU A 282 -9.11 -16.66 -5.15
N MET A 283 -9.66 -17.87 -5.09
CA MET A 283 -9.55 -18.86 -6.16
C MET A 283 -10.90 -19.51 -6.39
N MET A 284 -11.26 -19.72 -7.66
CA MET A 284 -12.47 -20.46 -8.01
C MET A 284 -12.24 -21.96 -7.82
N LEU A 285 -13.12 -22.61 -7.06
CA LEU A 285 -13.10 -24.06 -6.83
C LEU A 285 -14.04 -24.81 -7.79
N SER A 286 -15.17 -24.20 -8.13
CA SER A 286 -16.18 -24.78 -9.02
C SER A 286 -17.00 -23.68 -9.66
N THR A 287 -17.32 -23.84 -10.94
CA THR A 287 -18.29 -22.98 -11.65
C THR A 287 -19.70 -23.20 -11.10
N GLY A 288 -20.44 -22.11 -10.91
CA GLY A 288 -21.86 -22.12 -10.58
C GLY A 288 -22.72 -22.10 -11.84
N ARG A 289 -23.96 -22.58 -11.75
CA ARG A 289 -24.94 -22.31 -12.81
C ARG A 289 -25.45 -20.89 -12.63
N SER A 290 -25.24 -20.05 -13.63
CA SER A 290 -25.93 -18.77 -13.72
C SER A 290 -27.43 -19.04 -13.68
N LYS A 291 -28.16 -18.41 -12.75
CA LYS A 291 -29.63 -18.36 -12.81
C LYS A 291 -29.97 -17.74 -14.17
N GLN A 292 -30.52 -18.55 -15.08
CA GLN A 292 -31.14 -18.00 -16.29
C GLN A 292 -32.33 -17.18 -15.80
N GLN A 293 -32.20 -15.85 -15.87
CA GLN A 293 -33.33 -14.93 -15.76
C GLN A 293 -34.08 -14.93 -17.08
#